data_AF-A0A836PR08-F1
#
_entry.id   AF-A0A836PR08-F1
#
_cell.length_a   1.000
_cell.length_b   1.000
_cell.length_c   1.000
_cell.angle_alpha   90.00
_cell.angle_beta   90.00
_cell.angle_gamma   90.00
#
_symmetry.space_group_name_H-M   'P 1'
#
loop_
_entity.id
_entity.type
_entity.pdbx_description
1 polymer ?
#
loop_
_entity_poly.entity_id
_entity_poly.type
_entity_poly.pdbx_seq_one_letter_code
_entity_poly.pdbx_strand_id
1 'polypeptide(L)'
;AVAVNQGGKRKGAVCAYLETWHIDVEEFLELRKNTGDERRRTHDMNTANWVPDLFMKRVSEETEWTLFSPNEVPDLHDLTGQAFEKAYVEYEAKAKRGELKVYKTIQATELWRKMLAMLFETGHPWIAFKDPCNLRSPQQHCGVVHSSNLCTEITLNTNDAEIAVCNLGSVNLAQHVDENGLNSKKIEATVTTAMRMLDNVIDYNYYSVPQARRSNLRHRPVGLGIMGFQDALYKLRIPYSTEDAVAFADRSMEEISYQAIKASSDLADERGTYGTYEGSLWSKGILPIDSLALLQEGRGGFLQVDDSHTLDWVALRKRVKKQGMRNSNTMAIAPTATISNICGVSQSVEPTYQNLYVKSNLSGEFTVVNPYLVADLKERGLWDTVMINDLKYFDGSVQPVERVPSELKELYSTAFEMDARWLIEAASRRQKWLDQAQSLNLYMSEPSGKKLDNLYKLAWVRGLKTTYYLRSMGATHIEKSTLTHGDGKLNAVDNSTDAPKVCSILDPDCEACQ
;
A
#
# COMPACT_ATOMS: atom_id res chain seq x y z
N ALA A 1 12.56 -11.72 15.77
CA ALA A 1 13.07 -11.31 14.44
C ALA A 1 14.57 -11.53 14.29
N VAL A 2 15.40 -11.00 15.20
CA VAL A 2 16.87 -11.07 15.09
C VAL A 2 17.44 -12.49 15.11
N ALA A 3 16.94 -13.36 15.99
CA ALA A 3 17.44 -14.73 16.14
C ALA A 3 17.07 -15.68 14.98
N VAL A 4 16.00 -15.39 14.23
CA VAL A 4 15.53 -16.18 13.09
C VAL A 4 15.77 -15.37 11.83
N ASN A 5 16.98 -15.46 11.29
CA ASN A 5 17.35 -14.89 10.00
C ASN A 5 17.24 -15.99 8.93
N GLN A 6 16.84 -15.63 7.71
CA GLN A 6 16.54 -16.55 6.60
C GLN A 6 17.83 -17.25 6.09
N GLY A 7 18.41 -18.14 6.91
CA GLY A 7 19.72 -18.77 6.67
C GLY A 7 20.88 -17.77 6.60
N GLY A 8 20.87 -16.72 7.44
CA GLY A 8 21.89 -15.65 7.44
C GLY A 8 21.78 -14.62 6.31
N LYS A 9 20.91 -14.85 5.30
CA LYS A 9 20.80 -13.97 4.11
C LYS A 9 19.95 -12.72 4.34
N ARG A 10 18.92 -12.80 5.20
CA ARG A 10 18.00 -11.70 5.48
C ARG A 10 17.47 -11.78 6.90
N LYS A 11 17.43 -10.65 7.62
CA LYS A 11 16.79 -10.58 8.94
C LYS A 11 15.30 -10.90 8.82
N GLY A 12 14.75 -11.66 9.77
CA GLY A 12 13.30 -11.79 9.89
C GLY A 12 12.66 -10.41 10.14
N ALA A 13 11.45 -10.20 9.64
CA ALA A 13 10.70 -8.97 9.83
C ALA A 13 9.32 -9.29 10.39
N VAL A 14 8.84 -8.46 11.30
CA VAL A 14 7.52 -8.57 11.94
C VAL A 14 6.97 -7.16 12.17
N CYS A 15 5.65 -7.01 12.04
CA CYS A 15 4.95 -5.80 12.42
C CYS A 15 3.95 -6.13 13.54
N ALA A 16 4.05 -5.43 14.67
CA ALA A 16 3.06 -5.48 15.73
C ALA A 16 1.96 -4.44 15.45
N TYR A 17 0.71 -4.83 15.64
CA TYR A 17 -0.45 -3.95 15.53
C TYR A 17 -1.04 -3.73 16.92
N LEU A 18 -1.44 -2.49 17.22
CA LEU A 18 -2.11 -2.16 18.48
C LEU A 18 -3.28 -1.20 18.24
N GLU A 19 -4.42 -1.47 18.87
CA GLU A 19 -5.58 -0.57 18.81
C GLU A 19 -5.37 0.69 19.66
N THR A 20 -5.92 1.81 19.19
CA THR A 20 -5.63 3.14 19.77
C THR A 20 -6.24 3.38 21.15
N TRP A 21 -7.14 2.51 21.63
CA TRP A 21 -7.68 2.55 22.99
C TRP A 21 -6.87 1.71 23.99
N HIS A 22 -5.83 1.00 23.55
CA HIS A 22 -5.05 0.18 24.47
C HIS A 22 -4.31 1.06 25.50
N ILE A 23 -4.29 0.66 26.78
CA ILE A 23 -3.65 1.42 27.87
C ILE A 23 -2.16 1.72 27.61
N ASP A 24 -1.46 0.81 26.94
CA ASP A 24 -0.05 0.96 26.60
C ASP A 24 0.21 1.69 25.26
N VAL A 25 -0.82 2.25 24.60
CA VAL A 25 -0.66 2.87 23.27
C VAL A 25 0.42 3.94 23.28
N GLU A 26 0.49 4.77 24.33
CA GLU A 26 1.47 5.85 24.40
C GLU A 26 2.92 5.37 24.46
N GLU A 27 3.17 4.20 25.06
CA GLU A 27 4.50 3.57 25.09
C GLU A 27 4.81 2.89 23.77
N PHE A 28 3.79 2.24 23.18
CA PHE A 28 3.88 1.58 21.88
C PHE A 28 4.32 2.53 20.76
N LEU A 29 3.84 3.79 20.78
CA LEU A 29 4.24 4.82 19.82
C LEU A 29 5.75 5.12 19.85
N GLU A 30 6.44 4.86 20.96
CA GLU A 30 7.85 5.25 21.15
C GLU A 30 8.84 4.11 20.95
N LEU A 31 8.36 2.89 20.65
CA LEU A 31 9.20 1.68 20.56
C LEU A 31 10.33 1.78 19.52
N ARG A 32 10.20 2.68 18.53
CA ARG A 32 11.16 2.87 17.44
C ARG A 32 12.00 4.13 17.54
N LYS A 33 11.92 4.88 18.64
CA LYS A 33 12.84 5.99 18.89
C LYS A 33 14.28 5.50 18.96
N ASN A 34 15.20 6.28 18.41
CA ASN A 34 16.65 5.98 18.46
C ASN A 34 17.28 6.23 19.83
N THR A 35 16.61 7.01 20.69
CA THR A 35 17.11 7.41 22.01
C THR A 35 16.11 7.06 23.12
N GLY A 36 16.57 7.07 24.37
CA GLY A 36 15.78 6.74 25.57
C GLY A 36 16.23 5.45 26.24
N ASP A 37 15.42 4.92 27.16
CA ASP A 37 15.70 3.65 27.84
C ASP A 37 15.57 2.47 26.88
N GLU A 38 16.68 1.78 26.63
CA GLU A 38 16.78 0.63 25.72
C GLU A 38 15.79 -0.48 26.08
N ARG A 39 15.44 -0.65 27.36
CA ARG A 39 14.45 -1.65 27.81
C ARG A 39 13.05 -1.40 27.24
N ARG A 40 12.81 -0.21 26.70
CA ARG A 40 11.53 0.25 26.16
C ARG A 40 11.62 0.45 24.63
N ARG A 41 12.56 -0.22 23.95
CA ARG A 41 12.79 -0.13 22.50
C ARG A 41 12.74 -1.49 21.82
N THR A 42 12.29 -1.47 20.57
CA THR A 42 12.24 -2.66 19.70
C THR A 42 12.68 -2.28 18.28
N HIS A 43 13.95 -1.95 18.10
CA HIS A 43 14.50 -1.43 16.84
C HIS A 43 14.29 -2.35 15.62
N ASP A 44 14.30 -3.67 15.81
CA ASP A 44 14.11 -4.66 14.75
C ASP A 44 12.63 -5.12 14.57
N MET A 45 11.67 -4.46 15.19
CA MET A 45 10.23 -4.74 15.04
C MET A 45 9.51 -3.53 14.45
N ASN A 46 8.72 -3.73 13.40
CA ASN A 46 7.84 -2.67 12.90
C ASN A 46 6.60 -2.57 13.79
N THR A 47 5.98 -1.40 13.79
CA THR A 47 4.75 -1.12 14.56
C THR A 47 3.72 -0.43 13.67
N ALA A 48 2.45 -0.71 13.91
CA ALA A 48 1.31 -0.09 13.25
C ALA A 48 0.15 0.15 14.23
N ASN A 49 -0.52 1.29 14.09
CA ASN A 49 -1.77 1.59 14.78
C ASN A 49 -2.94 0.94 14.02
N TRP A 50 -3.82 0.27 14.76
CA TRP A 50 -5.09 -0.27 14.26
C TRP A 50 -6.23 0.64 14.75
N VAL A 51 -6.60 1.61 13.91
CA VAL A 51 -7.38 2.78 14.30
C VAL A 51 -8.88 2.56 14.05
N PRO A 52 -9.74 2.52 15.08
CA PRO A 52 -11.19 2.53 14.90
C PRO A 52 -11.67 3.90 14.41
N ASP A 53 -12.76 3.92 13.65
CA ASP A 53 -13.37 5.15 13.13
C ASP A 53 -13.79 6.10 14.27
N LEU A 54 -14.21 5.55 15.42
CA LEU A 54 -14.56 6.36 16.59
C LEU A 54 -13.42 7.27 17.02
N PHE A 55 -12.17 6.79 17.00
CA PHE A 55 -11.03 7.61 17.37
C PHE A 55 -10.88 8.81 16.42
N MET A 56 -11.02 8.57 15.11
CA MET A 56 -10.95 9.65 14.10
C MET A 56 -12.13 10.63 14.20
N LYS A 57 -13.32 10.16 14.56
CA LYS A 57 -14.46 11.01 14.92
C LYS A 57 -14.13 11.90 16.12
N ARG A 58 -13.61 11.32 17.22
CA ARG A 58 -13.21 12.06 18.43
C ARG A 58 -12.08 13.07 18.18
N VAL A 59 -11.12 12.74 17.31
CA VAL A 59 -10.08 13.69 16.84
C VAL A 59 -10.69 14.87 16.08
N SER A 60 -11.69 14.62 15.23
CA SER A 60 -12.33 15.65 14.41
C SER A 60 -13.28 16.54 15.22
N GLU A 61 -13.92 15.96 16.24
CA GLU A 61 -14.83 16.65 17.16
C GLU A 61 -14.13 17.26 18.37
N GLU A 62 -12.81 17.07 18.48
CA GLU A 62 -11.96 17.55 19.59
C GLU A 62 -12.44 17.09 20.98
N THR A 63 -12.84 15.82 21.09
CA THR A 63 -13.38 15.22 22.31
C THR A 63 -12.41 14.25 22.98
N GLU A 64 -12.78 13.82 24.19
CA GLU A 64 -11.98 12.90 25.00
C GLU A 64 -11.85 11.51 24.35
N TRP A 65 -10.80 10.80 24.72
CA TRP A 65 -10.52 9.40 24.39
C TRP A 65 -10.07 8.67 25.65
N THR A 66 -10.57 7.48 25.89
CA THR A 66 -10.28 6.67 27.07
C THR A 66 -9.51 5.42 26.67
N LEU A 67 -8.39 5.22 27.33
CA LEU A 67 -7.55 4.05 27.21
C LEU A 67 -7.97 3.01 28.25
N PHE A 68 -7.96 1.74 27.88
CA PHE A 68 -8.40 0.62 28.72
C PHE A 68 -7.39 -0.53 28.71
N SER A 69 -7.38 -1.34 29.78
CA SER A 69 -6.76 -2.67 29.75
C SER A 69 -7.69 -3.66 29.04
N PRO A 70 -7.23 -4.43 28.04
CA PRO A 70 -8.06 -5.41 27.33
C PRO A 70 -8.61 -6.51 28.26
N ASN A 71 -8.01 -6.73 29.43
CA ASN A 71 -8.54 -7.67 30.43
C ASN A 71 -9.89 -7.23 31.01
N GLU A 72 -10.14 -5.92 31.08
CA GLU A 72 -11.39 -5.36 31.61
C GLU A 72 -12.42 -5.05 30.51
N VAL A 73 -11.99 -5.02 29.25
CA VAL A 73 -12.82 -4.74 28.06
C VAL A 73 -12.58 -5.77 26.92
N PRO A 74 -12.70 -7.09 27.21
CA PRO A 74 -12.16 -8.15 26.36
C PRO A 74 -12.84 -8.29 24.98
N ASP A 75 -14.04 -7.76 24.81
CA ASP A 75 -14.83 -7.82 23.59
C ASP A 75 -14.48 -6.72 22.58
N LEU A 76 -13.86 -5.61 23.00
CA LEU A 76 -13.61 -4.46 22.12
C LEU A 76 -12.75 -4.80 20.89
N HIS A 77 -11.81 -5.73 21.00
CA HIS A 77 -10.95 -6.12 19.89
C HIS A 77 -11.74 -6.79 18.75
N ASP A 78 -12.75 -7.59 19.12
CA ASP A 78 -13.58 -8.36 18.18
C ASP A 78 -14.75 -7.55 17.61
N LEU A 79 -15.11 -6.43 18.26
CA LEU A 79 -16.17 -5.54 17.79
C LEU A 79 -15.64 -4.52 16.79
N THR A 80 -16.48 -4.15 15.81
CA THR A 80 -16.14 -3.17 14.76
C THR A 80 -17.32 -2.23 14.48
N GLY A 81 -17.06 -1.07 13.88
CA GLY A 81 -18.06 -0.09 13.48
C GLY A 81 -18.98 0.32 14.64
N GLN A 82 -20.27 0.42 14.39
CA GLN A 82 -21.25 0.87 15.39
C GLN A 82 -21.32 -0.04 16.63
N ALA A 83 -21.05 -1.35 16.47
CA ALA A 83 -21.04 -2.27 17.60
C ALA A 83 -19.87 -1.98 18.55
N PHE A 84 -18.68 -1.70 17.98
CA PHE A 84 -17.53 -1.20 18.74
C PHE A 84 -17.84 0.12 19.42
N GLU A 85 -18.40 1.08 18.69
CA GLU A 85 -18.71 2.41 19.23
C GLU A 85 -19.63 2.34 20.44
N LYS A 86 -20.69 1.54 20.35
CA LYS A 86 -21.65 1.34 21.44
C LYS A 86 -20.97 0.73 22.67
N ALA A 87 -20.23 -0.36 22.49
CA ALA A 87 -19.55 -1.04 23.60
C ALA A 87 -18.49 -0.14 24.26
N TYR A 88 -17.69 0.54 23.44
CA TYR A 88 -16.65 1.46 23.89
C TYR A 88 -17.22 2.60 24.75
N VAL A 89 -18.31 3.25 24.31
CA VAL A 89 -18.98 4.31 25.09
C VAL A 89 -19.60 3.77 26.38
N GLU A 90 -20.10 2.53 26.38
CA GLU A 90 -20.57 1.88 27.60
C GLU A 90 -19.42 1.66 28.60
N TYR A 91 -18.24 1.26 28.13
CA TYR A 91 -17.04 1.12 28.96
C TYR A 91 -16.52 2.46 29.48
N GLU A 92 -16.59 3.54 28.70
CA GLU A 92 -16.31 4.90 29.20
C GLU A 92 -17.26 5.25 30.37
N ALA A 93 -18.55 4.91 30.26
CA ALA A 93 -19.50 5.13 31.34
C ALA A 93 -19.22 4.25 32.58
N LYS A 94 -18.80 2.99 32.39
CA LYS A 94 -18.37 2.09 33.48
C LYS A 94 -17.14 2.64 34.21
N ALA A 95 -16.14 3.12 33.48
CA ALA A 95 -14.97 3.78 34.05
C ALA A 95 -15.35 5.00 34.91
N LYS A 96 -16.24 5.86 34.41
CA LYS A 96 -16.74 7.04 35.16
C LYS A 96 -17.50 6.66 36.44
N ARG A 97 -18.16 5.49 36.46
CA ARG A 97 -18.82 4.94 37.68
C ARG A 97 -17.86 4.23 38.64
N GLY A 98 -16.57 4.12 38.31
CA GLY A 98 -15.56 3.43 39.12
C GLY A 98 -15.63 1.90 39.02
N GLU A 99 -16.28 1.37 37.98
CA GLU A 99 -16.42 -0.08 37.77
C GLU A 99 -15.21 -0.69 37.06
N LEU A 100 -14.36 0.13 36.42
CA LEU A 100 -13.09 -0.28 35.80
C LEU A 100 -11.91 0.28 36.60
N LYS A 101 -10.88 -0.54 36.81
CA LYS A 101 -9.71 -0.16 37.62
C LYS A 101 -8.60 0.49 36.79
N VAL A 102 -8.37 0.00 35.57
CA VAL A 102 -7.27 0.42 34.70
C VAL A 102 -7.84 1.15 33.49
N TYR A 103 -7.95 2.47 33.63
CA TYR A 103 -8.28 3.35 32.52
C TYR A 103 -7.53 4.68 32.62
N LYS A 104 -7.38 5.36 31.48
CA LYS A 104 -6.83 6.72 31.41
C LYS A 104 -7.59 7.52 30.37
N THR A 105 -8.16 8.66 30.73
CA THR A 105 -8.80 9.57 29.77
C THR A 105 -7.84 10.68 29.36
N ILE A 106 -7.74 10.91 28.06
CA ILE A 106 -6.89 11.93 27.42
C ILE A 106 -7.68 12.65 26.33
N GLN A 107 -7.13 13.73 25.76
CA GLN A 107 -7.73 14.32 24.57
C GLN A 107 -7.36 13.51 23.32
N ALA A 108 -8.34 13.21 22.46
CA ALA A 108 -8.08 12.46 21.23
C ALA A 108 -7.05 13.16 20.33
N THR A 109 -7.12 14.49 20.26
CA THR A 109 -6.17 15.32 19.50
C THR A 109 -4.74 15.27 20.04
N GLU A 110 -4.55 15.04 21.35
CA GLU A 110 -3.23 14.88 21.96
C GLU A 110 -2.58 13.56 21.51
N LEU A 111 -3.32 12.45 21.61
CA LEU A 111 -2.84 11.14 21.14
C LEU A 111 -2.55 11.17 19.64
N TRP A 112 -3.43 11.78 18.85
CA TRP A 112 -3.26 11.91 17.41
C TRP A 112 -2.00 12.71 17.04
N ARG A 113 -1.75 13.85 17.70
CA ARG A 113 -0.50 14.62 17.51
C ARG A 113 0.72 13.77 17.85
N LYS A 114 0.67 12.97 18.93
CA LYS A 114 1.76 12.06 19.30
C LYS A 114 1.98 10.96 18.25
N MET A 115 0.91 10.36 17.72
CA MET A 115 0.99 9.36 16.65
C MET A 115 1.70 9.93 15.41
N LEU A 116 1.29 11.10 14.94
CA LEU A 116 1.88 11.74 13.76
C LEU A 116 3.33 12.20 14.01
N ALA A 117 3.64 12.71 15.20
CA ALA A 117 4.99 13.10 15.56
C ALA A 117 5.95 11.90 15.54
N MET A 118 5.54 10.75 16.08
CA MET A 118 6.37 9.53 16.06
C MET A 118 6.52 8.95 14.66
N LEU A 119 5.44 8.97 13.87
CA LEU A 119 5.47 8.54 12.48
C LEU A 119 6.43 9.41 11.65
N PHE A 120 6.47 10.71 11.91
CA PHE A 120 7.45 11.61 11.31
C PHE A 120 8.89 11.32 11.78
N GLU A 121 9.11 11.22 13.10
CA GLU A 121 10.45 11.05 13.67
C GLU A 121 11.08 9.69 13.31
N THR A 122 10.29 8.62 13.31
CA THR A 122 10.78 7.24 13.26
C THR A 122 10.28 6.42 12.07
N GLY A 123 9.38 6.98 11.26
CA GLY A 123 8.64 6.24 10.22
C GLY A 123 7.61 5.25 10.79
N HIS A 124 7.36 5.26 12.10
CA HIS A 124 6.50 4.33 12.84
C HIS A 124 5.75 5.03 13.99
N PRO A 125 4.61 4.48 14.44
CA PRO A 125 3.91 3.35 13.83
C PRO A 125 3.11 3.77 12.59
N TRP A 126 2.90 2.85 11.65
CA TRP A 126 2.02 3.09 10.49
C TRP A 126 0.56 3.27 10.92
N ILE A 127 -0.30 3.73 10.00
CA ILE A 127 -1.73 3.96 10.28
C ILE A 127 -2.56 3.04 9.40
N ALA A 128 -3.31 2.14 10.02
CA ALA A 128 -4.28 1.28 9.38
C ALA A 128 -5.64 1.44 10.07
N PHE A 129 -6.71 1.54 9.30
CA PHE A 129 -8.06 1.83 9.79
C PHE A 129 -8.86 0.53 9.96
N LYS A 130 -9.18 0.18 11.21
CA LYS A 130 -9.83 -1.08 11.60
C LYS A 130 -11.17 -1.29 10.92
N ASP A 131 -12.03 -0.28 10.98
CA ASP A 131 -13.43 -0.40 10.54
C ASP A 131 -13.58 -0.56 9.02
N PRO A 132 -12.90 0.21 8.15
CA PRO A 132 -12.97 -0.05 6.71
C PRO A 132 -12.34 -1.40 6.34
N CYS A 133 -11.36 -1.90 7.10
CA CYS A 133 -10.82 -3.25 6.89
C CYS A 133 -11.87 -4.33 7.20
N ASN A 134 -12.63 -4.17 8.29
CA ASN A 134 -13.62 -5.15 8.71
C ASN A 134 -14.95 -5.02 7.97
N LEU A 135 -15.59 -3.85 7.95
CA LEU A 135 -16.91 -3.60 7.33
C LEU A 135 -16.93 -3.90 5.83
N ARG A 136 -15.76 -3.90 5.18
CA ARG A 136 -15.61 -4.20 3.75
C ARG A 136 -14.93 -5.54 3.48
N SER A 137 -14.61 -6.32 4.51
CA SER A 137 -14.07 -7.67 4.35
C SER A 137 -15.17 -8.62 3.89
N PRO A 138 -14.96 -9.44 2.84
CA PRO A 138 -15.94 -10.44 2.45
C PRO A 138 -16.16 -11.55 3.49
N GLN A 139 -15.29 -11.64 4.50
CA GLN A 139 -15.26 -12.72 5.49
C GLN A 139 -15.82 -12.34 6.87
N GLN A 140 -16.58 -11.25 6.97
CA GLN A 140 -17.17 -10.78 8.23
C GLN A 140 -18.08 -11.80 8.93
N HIS A 141 -18.62 -12.77 8.19
CA HIS A 141 -19.54 -13.78 8.73
C HIS A 141 -18.85 -14.89 9.51
N CYS A 142 -17.52 -15.02 9.41
CA CYS A 142 -16.78 -16.13 10.01
C CYS A 142 -15.50 -15.70 10.74
N GLY A 143 -15.39 -14.43 11.12
CA GLY A 143 -14.30 -13.92 11.94
C GLY A 143 -14.09 -12.42 11.79
N VAL A 144 -13.03 -11.94 12.43
CA VAL A 144 -12.65 -10.52 12.51
C VAL A 144 -11.23 -10.35 11.96
N VAL A 145 -11.00 -9.26 11.25
CA VAL A 145 -9.67 -8.82 10.83
C VAL A 145 -9.05 -8.03 11.99
N HIS A 146 -8.22 -8.71 12.78
CA HIS A 146 -7.55 -8.13 13.96
C HIS A 146 -6.37 -7.20 13.62
N SER A 147 -5.77 -7.38 12.44
CA SER A 147 -4.64 -6.60 11.97
C SER A 147 -4.46 -6.74 10.47
N SER A 148 -3.53 -5.96 9.91
CA SER A 148 -2.99 -6.22 8.58
C SER A 148 -1.66 -7.00 8.65
N ASN A 149 -1.00 -7.23 7.52
CA ASN A 149 0.28 -7.94 7.45
C ASN A 149 1.48 -6.98 7.60
N LEU A 150 2.69 -7.48 7.35
CA LEU A 150 3.93 -6.69 7.40
C LEU A 150 3.94 -5.47 6.46
N CYS A 151 3.21 -5.53 5.35
CA CYS A 151 3.23 -4.53 4.30
C CYS A 151 1.92 -3.74 4.16
N THR A 152 0.98 -3.94 5.09
CA THR A 152 -0.29 -3.21 5.22
C THR A 152 -1.32 -3.37 4.09
N GLU A 153 -1.18 -4.34 3.19
CA GLU A 153 -2.12 -4.57 2.08
C GLU A 153 -3.15 -5.69 2.33
N ILE A 154 -2.90 -6.54 3.32
CA ILE A 154 -3.69 -7.76 3.58
C ILE A 154 -4.67 -7.53 4.73
N THR A 155 -5.91 -7.97 4.57
CA THR A 155 -6.97 -7.79 5.58
C THR A 155 -7.77 -9.07 5.75
N LEU A 156 -7.10 -10.08 6.31
CA LEU A 156 -7.64 -11.43 6.48
C LEU A 156 -7.89 -11.73 7.95
N ASN A 157 -8.91 -12.55 8.20
CA ASN A 157 -9.27 -12.97 9.56
C ASN A 157 -8.16 -13.83 10.18
N THR A 158 -8.01 -13.72 11.50
CA THR A 158 -7.12 -14.56 12.32
C THR A 158 -7.83 -14.97 13.60
N ASN A 159 -7.43 -16.08 14.19
CA ASN A 159 -7.85 -16.53 15.53
C ASN A 159 -6.85 -17.59 16.05
N ASP A 160 -7.07 -18.11 17.26
CA ASP A 160 -6.23 -19.15 17.86
C ASP A 160 -6.01 -20.39 16.98
N ALA A 161 -6.97 -20.69 16.10
CA ALA A 161 -6.95 -21.84 15.21
C ALA A 161 -6.44 -21.52 13.80
N GLU A 162 -6.31 -20.24 13.42
CA GLU A 162 -6.10 -19.79 12.03
C GLU A 162 -5.08 -18.65 11.93
N ILE A 163 -3.98 -18.94 11.24
CA ILE A 163 -2.98 -17.95 10.83
C ILE A 163 -3.21 -17.67 9.35
N ALA A 164 -3.58 -16.44 9.00
CA ALA A 164 -3.81 -16.06 7.61
C ALA A 164 -2.54 -16.16 6.75
N VAL A 165 -2.69 -16.50 5.48
CA VAL A 165 -1.59 -16.65 4.52
C VAL A 165 -1.84 -15.77 3.30
N CYS A 166 -0.79 -15.12 2.80
CA CYS A 166 -0.85 -14.22 1.67
C CYS A 166 -0.30 -14.93 0.42
N ASN A 167 -1.16 -15.23 -0.55
CA ASN A 167 -0.75 -15.80 -1.84
C ASN A 167 -0.78 -14.67 -2.88
N LEU A 168 0.40 -14.15 -3.25
CA LEU A 168 0.53 -12.86 -3.96
C LEU A 168 1.00 -13.00 -5.40
N GLY A 169 0.48 -12.13 -6.27
CA GLY A 169 0.94 -11.94 -7.64
C GLY A 169 0.69 -10.50 -8.09
N SER A 170 1.35 -10.04 -9.15
CA SER A 170 1.14 -8.67 -9.64
C SER A 170 1.11 -8.58 -11.16
N VAL A 171 0.09 -7.91 -11.68
CA VAL A 171 -0.03 -7.61 -13.11
C VAL A 171 0.92 -6.47 -13.46
N ASN A 172 1.75 -6.65 -14.49
CA ASN A 172 2.56 -5.57 -15.06
C ASN A 172 1.68 -4.65 -15.91
N LEU A 173 1.18 -3.56 -15.34
CA LEU A 173 0.21 -2.67 -15.98
C LEU A 173 0.80 -1.97 -17.21
N ALA A 174 2.11 -1.68 -17.21
CA ALA A 174 2.81 -1.07 -18.34
C ALA A 174 2.73 -1.91 -19.62
N GLN A 175 2.52 -3.23 -19.50
CA GLN A 175 2.37 -4.14 -20.64
C GLN A 175 0.92 -4.21 -21.16
N HIS A 176 -0.02 -3.53 -20.51
CA HIS A 176 -1.44 -3.56 -20.82
C HIS A 176 -1.97 -2.20 -21.27
N VAL A 177 -1.07 -1.26 -21.56
CA VAL A 177 -1.40 0.04 -22.13
C VAL A 177 -0.69 0.25 -23.46
N ASP A 178 -1.40 0.85 -24.40
CA ASP A 178 -0.91 1.31 -25.69
C ASP A 178 -1.45 2.73 -25.96
N GLU A 179 -1.22 3.28 -27.16
CA GLU A 179 -1.68 4.61 -27.54
C GLU A 179 -3.20 4.81 -27.47
N ASN A 180 -3.99 3.72 -27.46
CA ASN A 180 -5.44 3.75 -27.34
C ASN A 180 -5.92 3.61 -25.88
N GLY A 181 -5.01 3.56 -24.91
CA GLY A 181 -5.33 3.40 -23.51
C GLY A 181 -5.15 1.97 -23.01
N LEU A 182 -6.06 1.54 -22.14
CA LEU A 182 -6.00 0.24 -21.47
C LEU A 182 -6.52 -0.89 -22.39
N ASN A 183 -5.75 -1.95 -22.55
CA ASN A 183 -6.14 -3.11 -23.36
C ASN A 183 -6.93 -4.13 -22.52
N SER A 184 -8.25 -3.96 -22.43
CA SER A 184 -9.13 -4.81 -21.60
C SER A 184 -9.05 -6.30 -21.96
N LYS A 185 -8.96 -6.67 -23.25
CA LYS A 185 -8.83 -8.07 -23.67
C LYS A 185 -7.56 -8.72 -23.14
N LYS A 186 -6.44 -7.99 -23.18
CA LYS A 186 -5.16 -8.48 -22.64
C LYS A 186 -5.22 -8.59 -21.12
N ILE A 187 -5.89 -7.66 -20.44
CA ILE A 187 -6.10 -7.72 -18.99
C ILE A 187 -6.93 -8.94 -18.62
N GLU A 188 -8.06 -9.20 -19.29
CA GLU A 188 -8.87 -10.40 -19.04
C GLU A 188 -8.03 -11.68 -19.14
N ALA A 189 -7.25 -11.84 -20.20
CA ALA A 189 -6.41 -13.02 -20.40
C ALA A 189 -5.35 -13.18 -19.29
N THR A 190 -4.65 -12.10 -18.96
CA THR A 190 -3.60 -12.10 -17.93
C THR A 190 -4.17 -12.35 -16.54
N VAL A 191 -5.23 -11.64 -16.16
CA VAL A 191 -5.87 -11.74 -14.83
C VAL A 191 -6.50 -13.12 -14.65
N THR A 192 -7.18 -13.67 -15.66
CA THR A 192 -7.75 -15.03 -15.60
C THR A 192 -6.67 -16.08 -15.34
N THR A 193 -5.52 -15.94 -16.00
CA THR A 193 -4.38 -16.85 -15.81
C THR A 193 -3.77 -16.66 -14.42
N ALA A 194 -3.54 -15.42 -14.00
CA ALA A 194 -2.96 -15.10 -12.70
C ALA A 194 -3.81 -15.62 -11.54
N MET A 195 -5.14 -15.44 -11.59
CA MET A 195 -6.05 -15.95 -10.57
C MET A 195 -5.99 -17.48 -10.45
N ARG A 196 -5.94 -18.21 -11.57
CA ARG A 196 -5.77 -19.67 -11.55
C ARG A 196 -4.41 -20.08 -10.98
N MET A 197 -3.33 -19.37 -11.33
CA MET A 197 -2.01 -19.63 -10.76
C MET A 197 -2.01 -19.43 -9.24
N LEU A 198 -2.61 -18.34 -8.74
CA LEU A 198 -2.71 -18.05 -7.31
C LEU A 198 -3.57 -19.08 -6.57
N ASP A 199 -4.70 -19.51 -7.15
CA ASP A 199 -5.52 -20.58 -6.56
C ASP A 199 -4.75 -21.90 -6.48
N ASN A 200 -3.95 -22.23 -7.50
CA ASN A 200 -3.10 -23.43 -7.49
C ASN A 200 -2.03 -23.35 -6.39
N VAL A 201 -1.43 -22.18 -6.13
CA VAL A 201 -0.41 -22.00 -5.08
C VAL A 201 -0.95 -22.46 -3.72
N ILE A 202 -2.22 -22.22 -3.41
CA ILE A 202 -2.83 -22.64 -2.14
C ILE A 202 -2.71 -24.16 -1.93
N ASP A 203 -2.87 -24.95 -2.99
CA ASP A 203 -2.82 -26.41 -2.89
C ASP A 203 -1.39 -26.95 -2.90
N TYR A 204 -0.48 -26.31 -3.63
CA TYR A 204 0.93 -26.72 -3.73
C TYR A 204 1.82 -26.20 -2.60
N ASN A 205 1.41 -25.16 -1.88
CA ASN A 205 2.24 -24.53 -0.86
C ASN A 205 2.54 -25.50 0.30
N TYR A 206 3.78 -25.49 0.75
CA TYR A 206 4.17 -26.18 1.98
C TYR A 206 3.89 -25.27 3.18
N TYR A 207 3.09 -25.77 4.12
CA TYR A 207 2.71 -25.02 5.32
C TYR A 207 3.49 -25.53 6.54
N SER A 208 4.36 -24.69 7.09
CA SER A 208 5.16 -25.04 8.26
C SER A 208 4.35 -25.16 9.55
N VAL A 209 3.17 -24.52 9.63
CA VAL A 209 2.29 -24.58 10.80
C VAL A 209 0.87 -24.97 10.38
N PRO A 210 0.19 -25.87 11.13
CA PRO A 210 -1.11 -26.41 10.73
C PRO A 210 -2.23 -25.36 10.68
N GLN A 211 -2.17 -24.32 11.51
CA GLN A 211 -3.13 -23.20 11.50
C GLN A 211 -3.11 -22.44 10.17
N ALA A 212 -1.93 -22.29 9.56
CA ALA A 212 -1.77 -21.65 8.26
C ALA A 212 -2.40 -22.50 7.14
N ARG A 213 -2.15 -23.81 7.16
CA ARG A 213 -2.80 -24.74 6.23
C ARG A 213 -4.31 -24.73 6.36
N ARG A 214 -4.81 -24.74 7.61
CA ARG A 214 -6.25 -24.69 7.91
C ARG A 214 -6.89 -23.44 7.33
N SER A 215 -6.36 -22.26 7.65
CA SER A 215 -6.89 -20.98 7.18
C SER A 215 -6.88 -20.91 5.64
N ASN A 216 -5.74 -21.21 5.01
CA ASN A 216 -5.59 -21.03 3.56
C ASN A 216 -6.48 -22.01 2.77
N LEU A 217 -6.60 -23.28 3.18
CA LEU A 217 -7.48 -24.24 2.49
C LEU A 217 -8.97 -23.96 2.74
N ARG A 218 -9.33 -23.42 3.91
CA ARG A 218 -10.72 -23.11 4.28
C ARG A 218 -11.26 -21.90 3.52
N HIS A 219 -10.48 -20.84 3.45
CA HIS A 219 -10.91 -19.54 2.92
C HIS A 219 -10.39 -19.24 1.50
N ARG A 220 -9.27 -19.86 1.13
CA ARG A 220 -8.59 -19.70 -0.15
C ARG A 220 -8.33 -18.25 -0.58
N PRO A 221 -7.84 -17.34 0.30
CA PRO A 221 -7.58 -15.96 -0.07
C PRO A 221 -6.39 -15.84 -1.02
N VAL A 222 -6.49 -14.96 -2.01
CA VAL A 222 -5.37 -14.56 -2.87
C VAL A 222 -5.26 -13.04 -2.92
N GLY A 223 -4.10 -12.52 -3.31
CA GLY A 223 -3.84 -11.10 -3.45
C GLY A 223 -3.21 -10.79 -4.80
N LEU A 224 -4.05 -10.52 -5.80
CA LEU A 224 -3.61 -10.00 -7.09
C LEU A 224 -3.46 -8.48 -7.00
N GLY A 225 -2.25 -7.98 -7.18
CA GLY A 225 -1.92 -6.57 -7.24
C GLY A 225 -1.52 -6.11 -8.63
N ILE A 226 -0.93 -4.92 -8.69
CA ILE A 226 -0.36 -4.32 -9.91
C ILE A 226 1.05 -3.81 -9.64
N MET A 227 1.84 -3.70 -10.71
CA MET A 227 3.12 -2.98 -10.77
C MET A 227 3.24 -2.25 -12.10
N GLY A 228 4.21 -1.34 -12.24
CA GLY A 228 4.38 -0.57 -13.47
C GLY A 228 3.30 0.49 -13.67
N PHE A 229 2.67 0.99 -12.60
CA PHE A 229 1.62 2.01 -12.71
C PHE A 229 2.18 3.33 -13.26
N GLN A 230 3.33 3.79 -12.74
CA GLN A 230 3.98 5.02 -13.20
C GLN A 230 4.48 4.89 -14.64
N ASP A 231 4.96 3.71 -15.05
CA ASP A 231 5.31 3.41 -16.45
C ASP A 231 4.09 3.50 -17.36
N ALA A 232 2.94 2.98 -16.93
CA ALA A 232 1.71 3.07 -17.69
C ALA A 232 1.31 4.54 -17.88
N LEU A 233 1.44 5.37 -16.84
CA LEU A 233 1.23 6.81 -16.93
C LEU A 233 2.20 7.49 -17.93
N TYR A 234 3.48 7.11 -17.95
CA TYR A 234 4.44 7.62 -18.93
C TYR A 234 4.05 7.28 -20.37
N LYS A 235 3.65 6.03 -20.62
CA LYS A 235 3.19 5.59 -21.94
C LYS A 235 1.95 6.35 -22.41
N LEU A 236 1.04 6.66 -21.48
CA LEU A 236 -0.18 7.41 -21.75
C LEU A 236 0.00 8.93 -21.74
N ARG A 237 1.21 9.43 -21.45
CA ARG A 237 1.52 10.87 -21.32
C ARG A 237 0.71 11.57 -20.23
N ILE A 238 0.43 10.89 -19.13
CA ILE A 238 -0.36 11.41 -18.01
C ILE A 238 0.57 11.72 -16.83
N PRO A 239 0.73 13.00 -16.41
CA PRO A 239 1.42 13.33 -15.17
C PRO A 239 0.65 12.77 -13.96
N TYR A 240 1.36 12.20 -12.98
CA TYR A 240 0.72 11.54 -11.83
C TYR A 240 -0.15 12.52 -11.03
N SER A 241 0.28 13.78 -10.89
CA SER A 241 -0.41 14.81 -10.09
C SER A 241 -1.61 15.44 -10.81
N THR A 242 -2.45 14.64 -11.46
CA THR A 242 -3.59 15.10 -12.26
C THR A 242 -4.84 14.26 -12.01
N GLU A 243 -6.02 14.84 -12.31
CA GLU A 243 -7.28 14.10 -12.30
C GLU A 243 -7.30 12.97 -13.33
N ASP A 244 -6.58 13.10 -14.45
CA ASP A 244 -6.45 12.03 -15.45
C ASP A 244 -5.74 10.80 -14.89
N ALA A 245 -4.72 10.99 -14.03
CA ALA A 245 -4.05 9.89 -13.34
C ALA A 245 -4.97 9.24 -12.29
N VAL A 246 -5.78 10.03 -11.59
CA VAL A 246 -6.80 9.54 -10.64
C VAL A 246 -7.87 8.74 -11.38
N ALA A 247 -8.36 9.23 -12.52
CA ALA A 247 -9.32 8.52 -13.37
C ALA A 247 -8.71 7.26 -14.02
N PHE A 248 -7.42 7.27 -14.35
CA PHE A 248 -6.72 6.07 -14.82
C PHE A 248 -6.55 5.05 -13.68
N ALA A 249 -6.19 5.49 -12.47
CA ALA A 249 -6.13 4.63 -11.29
C ALA A 249 -7.47 3.94 -11.01
N ASP A 250 -8.57 4.68 -11.19
CA ASP A 250 -9.93 4.16 -11.08
C ASP A 250 -10.21 3.08 -12.13
N ARG A 251 -10.21 3.47 -13.42
CA ARG A 251 -10.60 2.60 -14.55
C ARG A 251 -9.73 1.35 -14.67
N SER A 252 -8.42 1.48 -14.45
CA SER A 252 -7.51 0.33 -14.51
C SER A 252 -7.79 -0.68 -13.41
N MET A 253 -8.12 -0.23 -12.20
CA MET A 253 -8.44 -1.12 -11.10
C MET A 253 -9.89 -1.66 -11.19
N GLU A 254 -10.82 -0.90 -11.76
CA GLU A 254 -12.17 -1.38 -12.09
C GLU A 254 -12.10 -2.60 -13.02
N GLU A 255 -11.34 -2.50 -14.12
CA GLU A 255 -11.15 -3.59 -15.08
C GLU A 255 -10.50 -4.81 -14.41
N ILE A 256 -9.41 -4.62 -13.67
CA ILE A 256 -8.72 -5.72 -12.98
C ILE A 256 -9.65 -6.40 -11.96
N SER A 257 -10.44 -5.63 -11.23
CA SER A 257 -11.38 -6.14 -10.23
C SER A 257 -12.50 -6.96 -10.87
N TYR A 258 -13.09 -6.44 -11.95
CA TYR A 258 -14.10 -7.15 -12.72
C TYR A 258 -13.57 -8.51 -13.20
N GLN A 259 -12.38 -8.52 -13.80
CA GLN A 259 -11.78 -9.74 -14.34
C GLN A 259 -11.33 -10.71 -13.23
N ALA A 260 -10.81 -10.21 -12.10
CA ALA A 260 -10.39 -11.06 -10.98
C ALA A 260 -11.57 -11.75 -10.30
N ILE A 261 -12.67 -11.02 -10.07
CA ILE A 261 -13.90 -11.57 -9.52
C ILE A 261 -14.53 -12.55 -10.50
N LYS A 262 -14.59 -12.22 -11.79
CA LYS A 262 -15.07 -13.13 -12.84
C LYS A 262 -14.25 -14.42 -12.87
N ALA A 263 -12.93 -14.33 -12.87
CA ALA A 263 -12.05 -15.50 -12.89
C ALA A 263 -12.20 -16.38 -11.63
N SER A 264 -12.36 -15.79 -10.45
CA SER A 264 -12.65 -16.54 -9.22
C SER A 264 -14.02 -17.23 -9.27
N SER A 265 -15.01 -16.60 -9.90
CA SER A 265 -16.33 -17.20 -10.11
C SER A 265 -16.29 -18.33 -11.15
N ASP A 266 -15.53 -18.17 -12.23
CA ASP A 266 -15.26 -19.22 -13.22
C ASP A 266 -14.58 -20.44 -12.57
N LEU A 267 -13.60 -20.21 -11.69
CA LEU A 267 -12.96 -21.27 -10.91
C LEU A 267 -13.93 -21.93 -9.91
N ALA A 268 -14.94 -21.22 -9.42
CA ALA A 268 -15.96 -21.81 -8.55
C ALA A 268 -16.87 -22.77 -9.31
N ASP A 269 -17.21 -22.44 -10.55
CA ASP A 269 -17.97 -23.31 -11.46
C ASP A 269 -17.18 -24.58 -11.80
N GLU A 270 -15.86 -24.46 -11.98
CA GLU A 270 -14.95 -25.59 -12.27
C GLU A 270 -14.65 -26.45 -11.02
N ARG A 271 -14.34 -25.82 -9.88
CA ARG A 271 -13.70 -26.47 -8.72
C ARG A 271 -14.53 -26.45 -7.44
N GLY A 272 -15.71 -25.85 -7.48
CA GLY A 272 -16.52 -25.53 -6.31
C GLY A 272 -16.03 -24.29 -5.56
N THR A 273 -16.92 -23.72 -4.74
CA THR A 273 -16.63 -22.55 -3.90
C THR A 273 -15.62 -22.85 -2.79
N TYR A 274 -15.02 -21.82 -2.20
CA TYR A 274 -14.25 -22.01 -0.96
C TYR A 274 -15.16 -22.46 0.20
N GLY A 275 -14.56 -23.06 1.23
CA GLY A 275 -15.29 -23.78 2.28
C GLY A 275 -16.20 -22.91 3.15
N THR A 276 -15.95 -21.60 3.23
CA THR A 276 -16.77 -20.64 3.99
C THR A 276 -17.44 -19.61 3.09
N TYR A 277 -17.82 -19.98 1.86
CA TYR A 277 -18.50 -19.07 0.94
C TYR A 277 -19.88 -18.63 1.45
N GLU A 278 -20.68 -19.56 1.98
CA GLU A 278 -22.03 -19.23 2.48
C GLU A 278 -21.99 -18.26 3.65
N GLY A 279 -22.77 -17.18 3.54
CA GLY A 279 -22.82 -16.08 4.53
C GLY A 279 -21.88 -14.91 4.23
N SER A 280 -20.90 -15.10 3.35
CA SER A 280 -19.97 -14.04 2.90
C SER A 280 -20.67 -12.89 2.20
N LEU A 281 -19.99 -11.75 2.06
CA LEU A 281 -20.48 -10.65 1.23
C LEU A 281 -20.74 -11.11 -0.23
N TRP A 282 -19.88 -11.99 -0.76
CA TRP A 282 -20.06 -12.56 -2.10
C TRP A 282 -21.38 -13.31 -2.24
N SER A 283 -21.72 -14.18 -1.28
CA SER A 283 -22.98 -14.94 -1.28
C SER A 283 -24.22 -14.02 -1.20
N LYS A 284 -24.07 -12.87 -0.55
CA LYS A 284 -25.11 -11.82 -0.46
C LYS A 284 -25.19 -10.96 -1.73
N GLY A 285 -24.22 -11.08 -2.64
CA GLY A 285 -24.10 -10.24 -3.84
C GLY A 285 -23.56 -8.84 -3.56
N ILE A 286 -22.84 -8.65 -2.45
CA ILE A 286 -22.20 -7.39 -2.07
C ILE A 286 -20.75 -7.46 -2.55
N LEU A 287 -20.43 -6.67 -3.58
CA LEU A 287 -19.08 -6.56 -4.17
C LEU A 287 -18.27 -5.43 -3.48
N PRO A 288 -16.98 -5.24 -3.80
CA PRO A 288 -16.17 -4.19 -3.18
C PRO A 288 -16.77 -2.79 -3.32
N ILE A 289 -17.39 -2.48 -4.46
CA ILE A 289 -18.09 -1.20 -4.69
C ILE A 289 -19.32 -1.05 -3.79
N ASP A 290 -20.10 -2.13 -3.63
CA ASP A 290 -21.31 -2.15 -2.77
C ASP A 290 -20.95 -2.01 -1.29
N SER A 291 -19.78 -2.52 -0.88
CA SER A 291 -19.31 -2.46 0.50
C SER A 291 -19.08 -1.03 1.01
N LEU A 292 -18.98 -0.03 0.11
CA LEU A 292 -18.92 1.39 0.50
C LEU A 292 -20.19 1.84 1.23
N ALA A 293 -21.35 1.26 0.93
CA ALA A 293 -22.60 1.58 1.64
C ALA A 293 -22.53 1.13 3.11
N LEU A 294 -21.91 -0.02 3.40
CA LEU A 294 -21.68 -0.50 4.77
C LEU A 294 -20.73 0.44 5.54
N LEU A 295 -19.70 0.95 4.86
CA LEU A 295 -18.80 1.93 5.43
C LEU A 295 -19.50 3.27 5.69
N GLN A 296 -20.35 3.71 4.77
CA GLN A 296 -21.14 4.94 4.87
C GLN A 296 -22.09 4.92 6.08
N GLU A 297 -22.70 3.77 6.36
CA GLU A 297 -23.56 3.56 7.54
C GLU A 297 -22.79 3.71 8.85
N GLY A 298 -21.57 3.16 8.94
CA GLY A 298 -20.73 3.29 10.13
C GLY A 298 -20.12 4.68 10.30
N ARG A 299 -19.65 5.29 9.21
CA ARG A 299 -18.84 6.52 9.23
C ARG A 299 -19.66 7.81 9.16
N GLY A 300 -20.89 7.76 8.65
CA GLY A 300 -21.75 8.93 8.52
C GLY A 300 -21.14 10.01 7.62
N GLY A 301 -21.38 11.28 7.94
CA GLY A 301 -20.99 12.44 7.10
C GLY A 301 -19.49 12.63 6.86
N PHE A 302 -18.62 11.81 7.46
CA PHE A 302 -17.18 11.88 7.25
C PHE A 302 -16.69 11.12 6.02
N LEU A 303 -17.47 10.19 5.46
CA LEU A 303 -17.04 9.45 4.27
C LEU A 303 -17.27 10.29 3.01
N GLN A 304 -16.22 10.45 2.19
CA GLN A 304 -16.31 11.10 0.90
C GLN A 304 -15.54 10.29 -0.14
N VAL A 305 -16.24 9.39 -0.83
CA VAL A 305 -15.67 8.48 -1.82
C VAL A 305 -16.51 8.57 -3.09
N ASP A 306 -15.85 8.52 -4.23
CA ASP A 306 -16.52 8.38 -5.53
C ASP A 306 -17.02 6.95 -5.72
N ASP A 307 -18.29 6.82 -6.10
CA ASP A 307 -18.97 5.54 -6.35
C ASP A 307 -19.27 5.30 -7.84
N SER A 308 -18.67 6.11 -8.72
CA SER A 308 -18.82 5.97 -10.17
C SER A 308 -18.26 4.64 -10.65
N HIS A 309 -18.84 4.11 -11.73
CA HIS A 309 -18.43 2.84 -12.32
C HIS A 309 -18.80 2.83 -13.79
N THR A 310 -18.06 2.04 -14.58
CA THR A 310 -18.17 2.00 -16.04
C THR A 310 -18.51 0.61 -16.58
N LEU A 311 -18.29 -0.46 -15.80
CA LEU A 311 -18.54 -1.84 -16.21
C LEU A 311 -19.91 -2.38 -15.73
N ASP A 312 -20.37 -3.49 -16.35
CA ASP A 312 -21.64 -4.15 -16.00
C ASP A 312 -21.52 -5.02 -14.74
N TRP A 313 -21.44 -4.35 -13.59
CA TRP A 313 -21.39 -4.99 -12.28
C TRP A 313 -22.69 -5.76 -11.95
N VAL A 314 -23.81 -5.45 -12.61
CA VAL A 314 -25.07 -6.17 -12.42
C VAL A 314 -24.98 -7.58 -12.98
N ALA A 315 -24.44 -7.76 -14.18
CA ALA A 315 -24.19 -9.07 -14.76
C ALA A 315 -23.21 -9.89 -13.92
N LEU A 316 -22.09 -9.28 -13.51
CA LEU A 316 -21.09 -9.96 -12.68
C LEU A 316 -21.67 -10.38 -11.32
N ARG A 317 -22.46 -9.53 -10.67
CA ARG A 317 -23.13 -9.87 -9.40
C ARG A 317 -24.07 -11.06 -9.56
N LYS A 318 -24.87 -11.11 -10.64
CA LYS A 318 -25.76 -12.26 -10.94
C LYS A 318 -24.95 -13.54 -11.14
N ARG A 319 -23.81 -13.44 -11.82
CA ARG A 319 -22.89 -14.56 -12.02
C ARG A 319 -22.33 -15.08 -10.69
N VAL A 320 -21.78 -14.19 -9.86
CA VAL A 320 -21.23 -14.51 -8.53
C VAL A 320 -22.29 -15.17 -7.64
N LYS A 321 -23.53 -14.69 -7.63
CA LYS A 321 -24.62 -15.33 -6.86
C LYS A 321 -25.04 -16.69 -7.40
N LYS A 322 -24.84 -16.95 -8.69
CA LYS A 322 -25.21 -18.23 -9.33
C LYS A 322 -24.11 -19.28 -9.18
N GLN A 323 -22.86 -18.91 -9.45
CA GLN A 323 -21.71 -19.83 -9.51
C GLN A 323 -20.93 -19.88 -8.20
N GLY A 324 -21.02 -18.83 -7.39
CA GLY A 324 -20.18 -18.63 -6.23
C GLY A 324 -18.81 -18.06 -6.55
N MET A 325 -17.91 -18.15 -5.57
CA MET A 325 -16.52 -17.67 -5.65
C MET A 325 -15.57 -18.77 -5.18
N ARG A 326 -14.43 -18.92 -5.85
CA ARG A 326 -13.38 -19.86 -5.44
C ARG A 326 -12.49 -19.33 -4.33
N ASN A 327 -12.35 -18.01 -4.25
CA ASN A 327 -11.44 -17.32 -3.33
C ASN A 327 -12.21 -16.32 -2.45
N SER A 328 -11.96 -16.31 -1.14
CA SER A 328 -12.61 -15.36 -0.22
C SER A 328 -12.20 -13.91 -0.45
N ASN A 329 -10.97 -13.71 -0.88
CA ASN A 329 -10.37 -12.43 -1.24
C ASN A 329 -9.54 -12.65 -2.50
N THR A 330 -9.45 -11.62 -3.34
CA THR A 330 -8.89 -11.72 -4.69
C THR A 330 -7.80 -10.68 -4.95
N MET A 331 -7.86 -9.50 -4.34
CA MET A 331 -7.01 -8.38 -4.73
C MET A 331 -6.35 -7.69 -3.54
N ALA A 332 -5.05 -7.47 -3.67
CA ALA A 332 -4.23 -6.70 -2.73
C ALA A 332 -3.02 -6.13 -3.48
N ILE A 333 -2.79 -4.82 -3.37
CA ILE A 333 -1.62 -4.20 -4.02
C ILE A 333 -0.46 -4.20 -3.01
N ALA A 334 0.38 -5.22 -3.09
CA ALA A 334 1.59 -5.36 -2.27
C ALA A 334 2.77 -4.57 -2.85
N PRO A 335 3.85 -4.34 -2.07
CA PRO A 335 5.09 -3.78 -2.59
C PRO A 335 5.76 -4.79 -3.53
N THR A 336 6.22 -4.32 -4.70
CA THR A 336 6.77 -5.19 -5.74
C THR A 336 8.27 -5.02 -5.94
N ALA A 337 9.00 -4.59 -4.91
CA ALA A 337 10.40 -4.14 -5.00
C ALA A 337 11.32 -5.09 -5.79
N THR A 338 11.24 -6.41 -5.58
CA THR A 338 12.07 -7.37 -6.32
C THR A 338 11.51 -7.68 -7.70
N ILE A 339 10.23 -7.98 -7.82
CA ILE A 339 9.62 -8.44 -9.08
C ILE A 339 9.52 -7.32 -10.13
N SER A 340 9.36 -6.06 -9.71
CA SER A 340 9.34 -4.94 -10.64
C SER A 340 10.73 -4.65 -11.19
N ASN A 341 11.78 -4.83 -10.38
CA ASN A 341 13.17 -4.78 -10.86
C ASN A 341 13.46 -5.89 -11.88
N ILE A 342 12.98 -7.12 -11.64
CA ILE A 342 13.09 -8.24 -12.59
C ILE A 342 12.35 -7.92 -13.90
N CYS A 343 11.15 -7.35 -13.81
CA CYS A 343 10.36 -6.99 -14.99
C CYS A 343 10.76 -5.66 -15.64
N GLY A 344 11.70 -4.90 -15.07
CA GLY A 344 12.13 -3.61 -15.59
C GLY A 344 11.04 -2.53 -15.57
N VAL A 345 10.19 -2.50 -14.54
CA VAL A 345 9.10 -1.51 -14.38
C VAL A 345 9.09 -0.90 -12.98
N SER A 346 8.36 0.21 -12.81
CA SER A 346 8.13 0.88 -11.52
C SER A 346 7.44 -0.02 -10.51
N GLN A 347 7.70 0.28 -9.23
CA GLN A 347 7.18 -0.47 -8.10
C GLN A 347 5.70 -0.17 -7.91
N SER A 348 4.90 -1.23 -7.79
CA SER A 348 3.47 -1.21 -7.45
C SER A 348 2.70 -0.05 -8.10
N VAL A 349 2.21 0.86 -7.27
CA VAL A 349 1.52 2.11 -7.62
C VAL A 349 2.39 3.32 -7.28
N GLU A 350 3.66 3.11 -6.94
CA GLU A 350 4.54 4.19 -6.50
C GLU A 350 4.88 5.14 -7.65
N PRO A 351 4.94 6.46 -7.38
CA PRO A 351 5.57 7.38 -8.30
C PRO A 351 7.08 7.11 -8.40
N THR A 352 7.71 7.58 -9.47
CA THR A 352 9.16 7.48 -9.61
C THR A 352 9.85 8.23 -8.46
N TYR A 353 10.63 7.51 -7.66
CA TYR A 353 11.34 8.09 -6.52
C TYR A 353 12.35 9.15 -6.95
N GLN A 354 13.18 8.83 -7.95
CA GLN A 354 14.17 9.69 -8.59
C GLN A 354 14.32 9.27 -10.06
N ASN A 355 14.41 10.22 -11.00
CA ASN A 355 14.66 9.88 -12.40
C ASN A 355 16.11 9.47 -12.68
N LEU A 356 17.01 9.66 -11.72
CA LEU A 356 18.40 9.25 -11.77
C LEU A 356 18.80 8.74 -10.40
N TYR A 357 19.32 7.51 -10.31
CA TYR A 357 19.87 6.98 -9.08
C TYR A 357 21.16 6.20 -9.35
N VAL A 358 22.03 6.14 -8.35
CA VAL A 358 23.28 5.37 -8.43
C VAL A 358 23.05 4.01 -7.78
N LYS A 359 23.34 2.95 -8.55
CA LYS A 359 23.33 1.57 -8.07
C LYS A 359 24.77 1.08 -7.94
N SER A 360 25.19 0.82 -6.72
CA SER A 360 26.49 0.20 -6.43
C SER A 360 26.36 -1.33 -6.44
N ASN A 361 27.22 -2.02 -7.17
CA ASN A 361 27.35 -3.48 -7.17
C ASN A 361 28.83 -3.89 -7.04
N LEU A 362 29.13 -5.18 -7.09
CA LEU A 362 30.51 -5.71 -6.96
C LEU A 362 31.48 -5.20 -8.05
N SER A 363 30.95 -4.72 -9.18
CA SER A 363 31.71 -4.23 -10.34
C SER A 363 31.84 -2.72 -10.39
N GLY A 364 31.28 -1.97 -9.43
CA GLY A 364 31.37 -0.52 -9.34
C GLY A 364 30.02 0.18 -9.14
N GLU A 365 30.02 1.50 -9.34
CA GLU A 365 28.83 2.34 -9.25
C GLU A 365 28.28 2.65 -10.65
N PHE A 366 26.99 2.39 -10.84
CA PHE A 366 26.31 2.58 -12.13
C PHE A 366 25.17 3.58 -11.97
N THR A 367 25.20 4.65 -12.74
CA THR A 367 24.08 5.59 -12.82
C THR A 367 22.97 4.98 -13.68
N VAL A 368 21.80 4.79 -13.09
CA VAL A 368 20.59 4.33 -13.78
C VAL A 368 19.68 5.55 -13.96
N VAL A 369 19.26 5.80 -15.21
CA VAL A 369 18.37 6.91 -15.57
C VAL A 369 17.02 6.34 -16.02
N ASN A 370 15.95 7.07 -15.73
CA ASN A 370 14.60 6.75 -16.19
C ASN A 370 14.56 6.64 -17.72
N PRO A 371 14.30 5.44 -18.30
CA PRO A 371 14.40 5.23 -19.74
C PRO A 371 13.35 6.03 -20.53
N TYR A 372 12.18 6.30 -19.94
CA TYR A 372 11.15 7.12 -20.58
C TYR A 372 11.62 8.57 -20.72
N LEU A 373 12.20 9.15 -19.65
CA LEU A 373 12.75 10.50 -19.67
C LEU A 373 13.86 10.62 -20.72
N VAL A 374 14.78 9.65 -20.77
CA VAL A 374 15.87 9.66 -21.76
C VAL A 374 15.32 9.63 -23.18
N ALA A 375 14.32 8.80 -23.46
CA ALA A 375 13.69 8.72 -24.77
C ALA A 375 13.06 10.06 -25.18
N ASP A 376 12.29 10.68 -24.28
CA ASP A 376 11.66 11.99 -24.49
C ASP A 376 12.66 13.12 -24.73
N LEU A 377 13.77 13.12 -23.98
CA LEU A 377 14.84 14.11 -24.13
C LEU A 377 15.60 13.91 -25.44
N LYS A 378 15.83 12.66 -25.86
CA LYS A 378 16.45 12.35 -27.15
C LYS A 378 15.58 12.81 -28.32
N GLU A 379 14.28 12.52 -28.28
CA GLU A 379 13.32 12.93 -29.31
C GLU A 379 13.30 14.45 -29.49
N ARG A 380 13.47 15.21 -28.40
CA ARG A 380 13.52 16.69 -28.42
C ARG A 380 14.92 17.25 -28.69
N GLY A 381 15.94 16.41 -28.90
CA GLY A 381 17.33 16.88 -29.07
C GLY A 381 17.93 17.51 -27.80
N LEU A 382 17.37 17.21 -26.63
CA LEU A 382 17.81 17.73 -25.32
C LEU A 382 18.75 16.78 -24.57
N TRP A 383 19.00 15.59 -25.10
CA TRP A 383 19.88 14.60 -24.49
C TRP A 383 21.34 14.81 -24.90
N ASP A 384 22.07 15.58 -24.10
CA ASP A 384 23.50 15.86 -24.27
C ASP A 384 24.27 15.70 -22.95
N THR A 385 25.59 15.86 -23.00
CA THR A 385 26.46 15.78 -21.81
C THR A 385 26.09 16.81 -20.73
N VAL A 386 25.57 17.98 -21.12
CA VAL A 386 25.15 19.02 -20.18
C VAL A 386 23.92 18.54 -19.42
N MET A 387 22.90 18.00 -20.11
CA MET A 387 21.71 17.42 -19.49
C MET A 387 22.04 16.28 -18.52
N ILE A 388 22.99 15.40 -18.87
CA ILE A 388 23.42 14.32 -17.97
C ILE A 388 24.02 14.90 -16.68
N ASN A 389 24.84 15.96 -16.79
CA ASN A 389 25.44 16.61 -15.64
C ASN A 389 24.39 17.35 -14.79
N ASP A 390 23.43 18.02 -15.43
CA ASP A 390 22.32 18.68 -14.74
C ASP A 390 21.47 17.68 -13.95
N LEU A 391 21.11 16.55 -14.57
CA LEU A 391 20.38 15.47 -13.89
C LEU A 391 21.17 14.89 -12.71
N LYS A 392 22.50 14.78 -12.81
CA LYS A 392 23.34 14.36 -11.67
C LYS A 392 23.40 15.43 -10.58
N TYR A 393 23.49 16.70 -10.97
CA TYR A 393 23.59 17.82 -10.04
C TYR A 393 22.31 17.96 -9.22
N PHE A 394 21.14 17.83 -9.86
CA PHE A 394 19.82 17.90 -9.26
C PHE A 394 19.26 16.55 -8.82
N ASP A 395 20.11 15.52 -8.66
CA ASP A 395 19.75 14.20 -8.12
C ASP A 395 18.53 13.56 -8.83
N GLY A 396 18.44 13.73 -10.15
CA GLY A 396 17.39 13.22 -11.03
C GLY A 396 16.17 14.13 -11.18
N SER A 397 16.14 15.29 -10.55
CA SER A 397 15.08 16.27 -10.76
C SER A 397 15.25 17.00 -12.09
N VAL A 398 14.17 17.10 -12.86
CA VAL A 398 14.11 17.93 -14.07
C VAL A 398 13.53 19.32 -13.80
N GLN A 399 12.98 19.57 -12.60
CA GLN A 399 12.32 20.84 -12.28
C GLN A 399 13.22 22.06 -12.44
N PRO A 400 14.48 22.04 -11.95
CA PRO A 400 15.37 23.20 -12.02
C PRO A 400 15.99 23.43 -13.40
N VAL A 401 15.87 22.46 -14.32
CA VAL A 401 16.55 22.51 -15.62
C VAL A 401 15.75 23.36 -16.61
N GLU A 402 16.21 24.57 -16.91
CA GLU A 402 15.47 25.57 -17.72
C GLU A 402 15.11 25.08 -19.13
N ARG A 403 16.01 24.33 -19.77
CA ARG A 403 15.82 23.81 -21.14
C ARG A 403 14.78 22.69 -21.24
N VAL A 404 14.33 22.11 -20.11
CA VAL A 404 13.30 21.07 -20.12
C VAL A 404 11.92 21.74 -20.23
N PRO A 405 11.11 21.41 -21.24
CA PRO A 405 9.76 21.96 -21.38
C PRO A 405 8.86 21.64 -20.17
N SER A 406 7.89 22.51 -19.89
CA SER A 406 7.00 22.38 -18.73
C SER A 406 6.22 21.07 -18.73
N GLU A 407 5.78 20.58 -19.89
CA GLU A 407 5.04 19.33 -20.00
C GLU A 407 5.88 18.11 -19.59
N LEU A 408 7.20 18.14 -19.84
CA LEU A 408 8.11 17.09 -19.37
C LEU A 408 8.41 17.22 -17.88
N LYS A 409 8.50 18.46 -17.37
CA LYS A 409 8.65 18.70 -15.92
C LYS A 409 7.46 18.15 -15.15
N GLU A 410 6.24 18.38 -15.62
CA GLU A 410 5.04 17.81 -15.02
C GLU A 410 5.05 16.27 -15.10
N LEU A 411 5.27 15.71 -16.30
CA LEU A 411 5.26 14.26 -16.51
C LEU A 411 6.30 13.52 -15.66
N TYR A 412 7.50 14.07 -15.52
CA TYR A 412 8.63 13.45 -14.81
C TYR A 412 8.84 13.99 -13.39
N SER A 413 7.81 14.59 -12.79
CA SER A 413 7.80 14.93 -11.36
C SER A 413 8.09 13.71 -10.51
N THR A 414 9.04 13.84 -9.60
CA THR A 414 9.42 12.74 -8.69
C THR A 414 8.50 12.68 -7.46
N ALA A 415 8.61 11.59 -6.70
CA ALA A 415 7.78 11.31 -5.52
C ALA A 415 7.75 12.46 -4.48
N PHE A 416 8.85 13.22 -4.33
CA PHE A 416 8.92 14.34 -3.37
C PHE A 416 8.56 15.70 -3.95
N GLU A 417 8.41 15.80 -5.28
CA GLU A 417 8.03 17.01 -5.99
C GLU A 417 6.51 17.11 -6.15
N MET A 418 5.80 15.99 -5.99
CA MET A 418 4.34 15.94 -6.06
C MET A 418 3.66 16.24 -4.73
N ASP A 419 2.44 16.77 -4.81
CA ASP A 419 1.55 16.85 -3.66
C ASP A 419 1.02 15.44 -3.31
N ALA A 420 1.35 14.95 -2.11
CA ALA A 420 0.96 13.63 -1.63
C ALA A 420 -0.57 13.39 -1.61
N ARG A 421 -1.40 14.43 -1.66
CA ARG A 421 -2.86 14.29 -1.78
C ARG A 421 -3.26 13.50 -3.04
N TRP A 422 -2.53 13.65 -4.14
CA TRP A 422 -2.79 12.88 -5.37
C TRP A 422 -2.62 11.37 -5.18
N LEU A 423 -1.67 10.96 -4.33
CA LEU A 423 -1.49 9.54 -3.97
C LEU A 423 -2.70 9.00 -3.21
N ILE A 424 -3.29 9.81 -2.31
CA ILE A 424 -4.49 9.44 -1.56
C ILE A 424 -5.72 9.39 -2.47
N GLU A 425 -5.91 10.38 -3.35
CA GLU A 425 -7.06 10.40 -4.27
C GLU A 425 -7.01 9.21 -5.23
N ALA A 426 -5.86 8.93 -5.84
CA ALA A 426 -5.66 7.76 -6.69
C ALA A 426 -5.83 6.44 -5.90
N ALA A 427 -5.31 6.36 -4.66
CA ALA A 427 -5.49 5.18 -3.81
C ALA A 427 -6.96 4.97 -3.42
N SER A 428 -7.71 6.03 -3.14
CA SER A 428 -9.13 5.99 -2.82
C SER A 428 -9.95 5.39 -3.97
N ARG A 429 -9.69 5.86 -5.19
CA ARG A 429 -10.31 5.31 -6.42
C ARG A 429 -9.94 3.87 -6.70
N ARG A 430 -8.73 3.41 -6.35
CA ARG A 430 -8.41 1.97 -6.43
C ARG A 430 -9.10 1.18 -5.31
N GLN A 431 -9.20 1.74 -4.11
CA GLN A 431 -9.69 1.05 -2.92
C GLN A 431 -11.18 0.71 -2.97
N LYS A 432 -12.00 1.39 -3.79
CA LYS A 432 -13.40 0.97 -4.02
C LYS A 432 -13.51 -0.38 -4.73
N TRP A 433 -12.47 -0.79 -5.46
CA TRP A 433 -12.43 -2.04 -6.22
C TRP A 433 -11.70 -3.19 -5.52
N LEU A 434 -10.85 -2.87 -4.54
CA LEU A 434 -10.07 -3.85 -3.77
C LEU A 434 -10.89 -4.45 -2.62
N ASP A 435 -10.93 -5.77 -2.54
CA ASP A 435 -11.53 -6.50 -1.40
C ASP A 435 -10.60 -6.58 -0.19
N GLN A 436 -9.27 -6.50 -0.39
CA GLN A 436 -8.30 -6.24 0.67
C GLN A 436 -7.86 -4.77 0.67
N ALA A 437 -6.57 -4.46 0.78
CA ALA A 437 -6.02 -3.11 0.82
C ALA A 437 -4.84 -2.91 -0.15
N GLN A 438 -4.08 -1.83 0.02
CA GLN A 438 -2.91 -1.49 -0.78
C GLN A 438 -1.81 -0.89 0.09
N SER A 439 -0.57 -1.31 -0.12
CA SER A 439 0.60 -0.70 0.51
C SER A 439 0.81 0.69 -0.07
N LEU A 440 0.40 1.73 0.65
CA LEU A 440 0.48 3.10 0.19
C LEU A 440 1.58 3.87 0.93
N ASN A 441 2.75 4.02 0.30
CA ASN A 441 3.74 4.96 0.81
C ASN A 441 3.29 6.40 0.55
N LEU A 442 3.63 7.30 1.46
CA LEU A 442 3.40 8.73 1.35
C LEU A 442 4.73 9.47 1.40
N TYR A 443 4.91 10.45 0.52
CA TYR A 443 6.16 11.17 0.34
C TYR A 443 5.96 12.65 0.67
N MET A 444 6.89 13.25 1.41
CA MET A 444 6.79 14.66 1.78
C MET A 444 8.17 15.31 1.84
N SER A 445 8.42 16.29 0.99
CA SER A 445 9.67 17.05 0.98
C SER A 445 9.84 17.91 2.23
N GLU A 446 8.79 18.64 2.60
CA GLU A 446 8.78 19.54 3.76
C GLU A 446 7.64 19.18 4.73
N PRO A 447 7.87 18.21 5.62
CA PRO A 447 6.87 17.76 6.57
C PRO A 447 6.59 18.78 7.67
N SER A 448 5.32 18.90 8.03
CA SER A 448 4.86 19.64 9.21
C SER A 448 3.69 18.91 9.86
N GLY A 449 3.50 19.11 11.17
CA GLY A 449 2.38 18.49 11.89
C GLY A 449 1.02 18.78 11.23
N LYS A 450 0.82 20.00 10.71
CA LYS A 450 -0.41 20.40 9.99
C LYS A 450 -0.56 19.68 8.65
N LYS A 451 0.51 19.54 7.86
CA LYS A 451 0.46 18.81 6.58
C LYS A 451 0.15 17.32 6.82
N LEU A 452 0.77 16.72 7.83
CA LEU A 452 0.52 15.33 8.21
C LEU A 452 -0.92 15.13 8.71
N ASP A 453 -1.41 16.01 9.60
CA ASP A 453 -2.78 15.96 10.10
C ASP A 453 -3.80 15.97 8.95
N ASN A 454 -3.67 16.93 8.04
CA ASN A 454 -4.55 17.04 6.88
C ASN A 454 -4.45 15.82 5.95
N LEU A 455 -3.25 15.30 5.70
CA LEU A 455 -3.01 14.19 4.80
C LEU A 455 -3.62 12.89 5.34
N TYR A 456 -3.39 12.55 6.61
CA TYR A 456 -3.94 11.32 7.21
C TYR A 456 -5.44 11.42 7.50
N LYS A 457 -5.98 12.61 7.80
CA LYS A 457 -7.43 12.83 7.83
C LYS A 457 -8.04 12.65 6.44
N LEU A 458 -7.39 13.13 5.38
CA LEU A 458 -7.83 12.90 4.00
C LEU A 458 -7.85 11.40 3.68
N ALA A 459 -6.80 10.64 4.04
CA ALA A 459 -6.77 9.18 3.86
C ALA A 459 -7.99 8.50 4.50
N TRP A 460 -8.33 8.89 5.73
CA TRP A 460 -9.50 8.37 6.43
C TRP A 460 -10.81 8.77 5.74
N VAL A 461 -11.03 10.06 5.47
CA VAL A 461 -12.23 10.59 4.79
C VAL A 461 -12.45 9.93 3.43
N ARG A 462 -11.36 9.63 2.71
CA ARG A 462 -11.36 8.96 1.40
C ARG A 462 -11.52 7.44 1.46
N GLY A 463 -11.88 6.88 2.61
CA GLY A 463 -12.24 5.46 2.71
C GLY A 463 -11.07 4.50 2.57
N LEU A 464 -9.83 4.96 2.73
CA LEU A 464 -8.67 4.08 2.71
C LEU A 464 -8.71 3.10 3.88
N LYS A 465 -8.18 1.91 3.63
CA LYS A 465 -8.00 0.88 4.65
C LYS A 465 -6.66 1.05 5.36
N THR A 466 -5.59 1.36 4.63
CA THR A 466 -4.24 1.39 5.17
C THR A 466 -3.37 2.45 4.51
N THR A 467 -2.39 2.94 5.28
CA THR A 467 -1.18 3.58 4.76
C THR A 467 0.04 2.71 5.08
N TYR A 468 1.20 3.03 4.52
CA TYR A 468 2.44 2.31 4.78
C TYR A 468 3.53 3.26 5.30
N TYR A 469 4.70 3.36 4.66
CA TYR A 469 5.74 4.27 5.12
C TYR A 469 5.40 5.73 4.81
N LEU A 470 5.68 6.60 5.78
CA LEU A 470 5.95 8.01 5.51
C LEU A 470 7.44 8.17 5.16
N ARG A 471 7.72 8.69 3.97
CA ARG A 471 9.06 9.06 3.53
C ARG A 471 9.16 10.58 3.55
N SER A 472 10.12 11.12 4.27
CA SER A 472 10.39 12.55 4.28
C SER A 472 11.85 12.85 3.96
N MET A 473 12.08 13.94 3.23
CA MET A 473 13.43 14.51 3.12
C MET A 473 13.64 15.50 4.28
N GLY A 474 14.79 15.43 4.93
CA GLY A 474 15.21 16.48 5.85
C GLY A 474 15.62 17.73 5.06
N ALA A 475 15.36 18.92 5.58
CA ALA A 475 15.69 20.21 4.94
C ALA A 475 17.20 20.44 4.71
N THR A 476 18.07 19.53 5.17
CA THR A 476 19.52 19.56 4.94
C THR A 476 19.90 19.01 3.56
N HIS A 477 19.49 19.71 2.51
CA HIS A 477 20.32 19.83 1.31
C HIS A 477 21.05 21.19 1.38
N ILE A 478 21.91 21.35 2.40
CA ILE A 478 22.78 22.52 2.52
C ILE A 478 24.08 22.20 1.78
N GLU A 479 24.27 22.92 0.67
CA GLU A 479 25.50 23.15 -0.09
C GLU A 479 26.39 21.91 -0.35
N LYS A 480 26.20 21.28 -1.52
CA LYS A 480 27.31 20.56 -2.16
C LYS A 480 28.40 21.60 -2.42
N SER A 481 29.47 21.57 -1.62
CA SER A 481 30.61 22.46 -1.76
C SER A 481 31.10 22.42 -3.21
N THR A 482 31.19 23.61 -3.81
CA THR A 482 31.79 23.84 -5.11
C THR A 482 33.20 23.27 -5.12
N LEU A 483 33.38 22.11 -5.74
CA LEU A 483 34.68 21.65 -6.22
C LEU A 483 35.08 22.51 -7.41
N THR A 484 35.39 23.76 -7.13
CA THR A 484 36.29 24.57 -7.94
C THR A 484 37.53 24.79 -7.09
N HIS A 485 38.55 23.97 -7.29
CA HIS A 485 39.97 24.31 -7.48
C HIS A 485 40.78 23.02 -7.36
N GLY A 486 41.70 22.84 -8.30
CA GLY A 486 42.23 21.55 -8.70
C GLY A 486 42.99 20.80 -7.62
N ASP A 487 42.83 19.49 -7.63
CA ASP A 487 43.96 18.57 -7.57
C ASP A 487 43.58 17.27 -8.28
N GLY A 488 44.44 16.89 -9.22
CA GLY A 488 44.20 15.87 -10.21
C GLY A 488 44.13 14.47 -9.62
N LYS A 489 43.05 13.76 -9.93
CA LYS A 489 43.01 12.37 -10.42
C LYS A 489 41.56 12.00 -10.73
N LEU A 490 41.07 12.50 -11.86
CA LEU A 490 39.91 11.90 -12.52
C LEU A 490 40.41 10.61 -13.18
N ASN A 491 39.99 9.46 -12.65
CA ASN A 491 40.09 8.22 -13.41
C ASN A 491 39.17 8.37 -14.62
N ALA A 492 39.78 8.39 -15.81
CA ALA A 492 39.07 8.39 -17.08
C ALA A 492 38.15 7.18 -17.14
N VAL A 493 36.86 7.42 -17.38
CA VAL A 493 35.88 6.38 -17.71
C VAL A 493 35.69 6.43 -19.22
N ASP A 494 35.85 5.28 -19.86
CA ASP A 494 35.85 5.11 -21.31
C ASP A 494 34.51 5.56 -21.93
N ASN A 495 34.57 6.37 -23.00
CA ASN A 495 33.42 6.86 -23.78
C ASN A 495 32.90 5.76 -24.74
N SER A 496 32.66 4.56 -24.24
CA SER A 496 31.95 3.54 -25.01
C SER A 496 30.45 3.86 -25.02
N THR A 497 29.89 3.97 -26.23
CA THR A 497 28.52 4.41 -26.52
C THR A 497 27.47 3.31 -26.36
N ASP A 498 27.83 2.18 -25.77
CA ASP A 498 26.90 1.08 -25.53
C ASP A 498 26.27 1.18 -24.14
N ALA A 499 24.96 1.41 -24.12
CA ALA A 499 24.15 1.27 -22.92
C ALA A 499 24.26 -0.18 -22.41
N PRO A 500 24.61 -0.42 -21.14
CA PRO A 500 24.67 -1.78 -20.61
C PRO A 500 23.25 -2.38 -20.56
N LYS A 501 23.13 -3.60 -21.07
CA LYS A 501 21.88 -4.37 -21.08
C LYS A 501 21.41 -4.66 -19.66
N VAL A 502 20.17 -4.26 -19.38
CA VAL A 502 19.43 -4.65 -18.17
C VAL A 502 19.19 -6.16 -18.22
N CYS A 503 19.47 -6.88 -17.13
CA CYS A 503 19.02 -8.28 -17.01
C CYS A 503 17.50 -8.29 -17.15
N SER A 504 17.07 -8.78 -18.30
CA SER A 504 15.69 -8.87 -18.75
C SER A 504 15.46 -10.33 -19.09
N ILE A 505 14.23 -10.82 -18.88
CA ILE A 505 13.84 -12.16 -19.37
C ILE A 505 13.89 -12.27 -20.90
N LEU A 506 14.09 -11.15 -21.60
CA LEU A 506 14.30 -11.06 -23.04
C LEU A 506 15.79 -11.13 -23.43
N ASP A 507 16.72 -11.22 -22.47
CA ASP A 507 18.15 -11.37 -22.71
C ASP A 507 18.62 -12.80 -22.37
N PRO A 508 18.85 -13.67 -23.37
CA PRO A 508 19.15 -15.09 -23.16
C PRO A 508 20.53 -15.36 -22.51
N ASP A 509 21.39 -14.35 -22.37
CA ASP A 509 22.74 -14.45 -21.78
C ASP A 509 22.81 -13.94 -20.32
N CYS A 510 21.68 -13.61 -19.68
CA CYS A 510 21.64 -13.13 -18.30
C CYS A 510 21.88 -14.28 -17.30
N GLU A 511 23.09 -14.37 -16.73
CA GLU A 511 23.47 -15.35 -15.69
C GLU A 511 22.68 -15.24 -14.37
N ALA A 512 21.95 -14.14 -14.15
CA ALA A 512 21.13 -13.96 -12.94
C ALA A 512 19.77 -14.68 -13.01
N CYS A 513 19.41 -15.26 -14.15
CA CYS A 513 18.16 -16.00 -14.36
C CYS A 513 18.35 -17.53 -14.49
N GLN A 514 19.55 -18.06 -14.17
CA GLN A 514 19.80 -19.50 -14.01
C GLN A 514 19.75 -19.94 -12.54
#